data_AF-A0A7W8X769-F1
#
_entry.id   AF-A0A7W8X769-F1
#
_cell.length_a   1.000
_cell.length_b   1.000
_cell.length_c   1.000
_cell.angle_alpha   90.00
_cell.angle_beta   90.00
_cell.angle_gamma   90.00
#
_symmetry.space_group_name_H-M   'P 1'
#
loop_
_entity.id
_entity.type
_entity.pdbx_description
1 polymer ?
#
loop_
_entity_poly.entity_id
_entity_poly.type
_entity_poly.pdbx_seq_one_letter_code
_entity_poly.pdbx_strand_id
1 'polypeptide(L)'
;MPNPSPEHLEGRLNAHRKLFIALTAFIAESAEGRAFLERLGRDSETLSDHEEDPGIEPDDGFAMQHIADDEMQSIVKAALSRVTAAESEAQRRKDVVP
;
A
#
# COMPACT_ATOMS: atom_id res chain seq x y z
N MET A 1 -23.28 20.16 8.08
CA MET A 1 -23.61 18.78 7.65
C MET A 1 -23.47 17.87 8.86
N PRO A 2 -24.32 16.85 9.06
CA PRO A 2 -24.12 15.89 10.15
C PRO A 2 -22.74 15.24 10.01
N ASN A 3 -22.06 15.04 11.13
CA ASN A 3 -20.77 14.35 11.13
C ASN A 3 -21.02 12.91 10.67
N PRO A 4 -20.31 12.39 9.64
CA PRO A 4 -20.52 11.02 9.19
C PRO A 4 -20.28 10.04 10.34
N SER A 5 -21.09 8.99 10.42
CA SER A 5 -20.88 7.93 11.42
C SER A 5 -19.53 7.24 11.17
N PRO A 6 -18.92 6.64 12.20
CA PRO A 6 -17.68 5.88 12.05
C PRO A 6 -17.74 4.84 10.92
N GLU A 7 -18.86 4.13 10.77
CA GLU A 7 -19.06 3.11 9.74
C GLU A 7 -19.08 3.72 8.33
N HIS A 8 -19.62 4.93 8.20
CA HIS A 8 -19.63 5.65 6.93
C HIS A 8 -18.20 6.08 6.55
N LEU A 9 -17.42 6.55 7.52
CA LEU A 9 -16.01 6.90 7.31
C LEU A 9 -15.19 5.66 6.92
N GLU A 10 -15.37 4.55 7.63
CA GLU A 10 -14.71 3.28 7.32
C GLU A 10 -15.08 2.78 5.91
N GLY A 11 -16.36 2.82 5.54
CA GLY A 11 -16.81 2.46 4.20
C GLY A 11 -16.15 3.30 3.10
N ARG A 12 -16.01 4.61 3.33
CA ARG A 12 -15.32 5.52 2.40
C ARG A 12 -13.83 5.21 2.33
N LEU A 13 -13.15 5.00 3.46
CA LEU A 13 -11.72 4.67 3.49
C LEU A 13 -11.46 3.35 2.76
N ASN A 14 -12.27 2.33 3.02
CA ASN A 14 -12.18 1.04 2.34
C ASN A 14 -12.41 1.14 0.82
N ALA A 15 -13.32 2.01 0.37
CA ALA A 15 -13.52 2.25 -1.06
C ALA A 15 -12.28 2.85 -1.71
N HIS A 16 -11.66 3.86 -1.08
CA HIS A 16 -10.41 4.45 -1.58
C HIS A 16 -9.27 3.43 -1.57
N ARG A 17 -9.11 2.66 -0.49
CA ARG A 17 -8.08 1.60 -0.40
C ARG A 17 -8.20 0.59 -1.54
N LYS A 18 -9.42 0.15 -1.87
CA LYS A 18 -9.66 -0.75 -3.01
C LYS A 18 -9.25 -0.13 -4.34
N LEU A 19 -9.58 1.16 -4.54
CA LEU A 19 -9.22 1.87 -5.75
C LEU A 19 -7.70 2.04 -5.88
N PHE A 20 -7.03 2.41 -4.79
CA PHE A 20 -5.57 2.54 -4.78
C PHE A 20 -4.88 1.21 -5.02
N ILE A 21 -5.32 0.11 -4.41
CA ILE A 21 -4.77 -1.22 -4.71
C ILE A 21 -4.89 -1.54 -6.19
N ALA A 22 -6.04 -1.25 -6.81
CA ALA A 22 -6.25 -1.51 -8.24
C ALA A 22 -5.34 -0.66 -9.13
N LEU A 23 -5.21 0.64 -8.84
CA LEU A 23 -4.35 1.56 -9.59
C LEU A 23 -2.87 1.18 -9.43
N THR A 24 -2.44 0.90 -8.20
CA THR A 24 -1.07 0.47 -7.92
C THR A 24 -0.74 -0.85 -8.60
N ALA A 25 -1.68 -1.80 -8.64
CA ALA A 25 -1.51 -3.05 -9.37
C ALA A 25 -1.33 -2.80 -10.87
N PHE A 26 -2.16 -1.92 -11.45
CA PHE A 26 -2.03 -1.52 -12.86
C PHE A 26 -0.66 -0.88 -13.17
N ILE A 27 -0.18 0.01 -12.30
CA ILE A 27 1.16 0.61 -12.43
C ILE A 27 2.26 -0.47 -12.42
N ALA A 28 2.12 -1.47 -11.53
CA ALA A 28 3.09 -2.55 -11.34
C ALA A 28 3.11 -3.61 -12.46
N GLU A 29 2.22 -3.52 -13.47
CA GLU A 29 2.29 -4.32 -14.68
C GLU A 29 3.50 -3.94 -15.56
N SER A 30 3.99 -2.71 -15.44
CA SER A 30 5.23 -2.26 -16.09
C SER A 30 6.45 -2.45 -15.18
N ALA A 31 7.61 -2.78 -15.75
CA ALA A 31 8.85 -2.92 -14.99
C ALA A 31 9.28 -1.59 -14.33
N GLU A 32 9.09 -0.47 -15.02
CA GLU A 32 9.38 0.87 -14.49
C GLU A 32 8.44 1.23 -13.33
N GLY A 33 7.13 0.99 -13.48
CA GLY A 33 6.15 1.23 -12.44
C GLY A 33 6.37 0.34 -11.21
N ARG A 34 6.72 -0.94 -11.41
CA ARG A 34 7.10 -1.84 -10.31
C ARG A 34 8.32 -1.32 -9.56
N ALA A 35 9.39 -0.95 -10.27
CA ALA A 35 10.59 -0.39 -9.66
C ALA A 35 10.33 0.93 -8.93
N PHE A 36 9.40 1.76 -9.43
CA PHE A 36 8.96 2.98 -8.75
C PHE A 36 8.28 2.66 -7.42
N LEU A 37 7.34 1.72 -7.40
CA LEU A 37 6.63 1.32 -6.18
C LEU A 37 7.55 0.68 -5.13
N GLU A 38 8.54 -0.11 -5.57
CA GLU A 38 9.57 -0.68 -4.69
C GLU A 38 10.51 0.38 -4.10
N ARG A 39 10.78 1.47 -4.80
CA ARG A 39 11.53 2.62 -4.25
C ARG A 39 10.69 3.37 -3.22
N LEU A 40 9.44 3.68 -3.59
CA LEU A 40 8.50 4.36 -2.71
C LEU A 40 8.31 3.62 -1.38
N GLY A 41 8.22 2.28 -1.42
CA GLY A 41 8.17 1.46 -0.21
C GLY A 41 9.41 1.61 0.68
N ARG A 42 10.61 1.63 0.10
CA ARG A 42 11.87 1.78 0.87
C ARG A 42 12.05 3.18 1.46
N ASP A 43 11.64 4.21 0.74
CA ASP A 43 11.75 5.59 1.21
C ASP A 43 10.85 5.84 2.44
N SER A 44 9.70 5.16 2.51
CA SER A 44 8.79 5.19 3.65
C SER A 44 9.33 4.42 4.87
N GLU A 45 10.05 3.31 4.68
CA GLU A 45 10.73 2.60 5.78
C GLU A 45 11.87 3.43 6.40
N THR A 46 12.59 4.21 5.59
CA THR A 46 13.75 5.00 6.03
C THR A 46 13.38 6.15 6.98
N LEU A 47 12.13 6.65 6.92
CA LEU A 47 11.64 7.66 7.87
C LEU A 47 11.34 7.07 9.26
N SER A 48 11.06 5.77 9.34
CA SER A 48 10.72 5.11 10.60
C SER A 48 11.93 4.80 11.48
N ASP A 49 13.14 4.72 10.91
CA ASP A 49 14.33 4.20 11.60
C ASP A 49 15.19 5.32 12.24
N HIS A 50 14.81 6.60 12.06
CA HIS A 50 15.71 7.72 12.31
C HIS A 50 15.61 8.44 13.65
N GLU A 51 14.63 8.22 14.55
CA GLU A 51 14.59 9.01 15.80
C GLU A 51 13.63 8.49 16.90
N GLU A 52 13.81 7.25 17.38
CA GLU A 52 13.31 6.90 18.74
C GLU A 52 14.41 7.19 19.78
N ASP A 53 14.60 8.48 20.10
CA ASP A 53 15.44 8.91 21.23
C ASP A 53 14.69 8.60 22.55
N PRO A 54 15.25 7.77 23.46
CA PRO A 54 14.55 7.34 24.67
C PRO A 54 14.30 8.54 25.60
N GLY A 55 13.12 9.15 25.51
CA GLY A 55 12.70 10.23 26.40
C GLY A 55 11.75 11.27 25.81
N ILE A 56 11.47 11.24 24.51
CA ILE A 56 10.48 12.14 23.88
C ILE A 56 9.16 11.37 23.72
N GLU A 57 8.08 11.87 24.33
CA GLU A 57 6.73 11.39 24.02
C GLU A 57 6.45 11.68 22.54
N PRO A 58 6.09 10.67 21.73
CA PRO A 58 5.81 10.89 20.32
C PRO A 58 4.62 11.86 20.20
N ASP A 59 4.84 12.99 19.54
CA ASP A 59 3.81 13.99 19.23
C ASP A 59 2.74 13.37 18.33
N ASP A 60 1.47 13.82 18.45
CA ASP A 60 0.31 13.27 17.73
C ASP A 60 0.53 13.27 16.20
N GLY A 61 1.37 14.17 15.69
CA GLY A 61 1.79 14.22 14.30
C GLY A 61 2.60 13.00 13.85
N PHE A 62 3.47 12.45 14.70
CA PHE A 62 4.25 11.24 14.38
C PHE A 62 3.36 9.99 14.35
N ALA A 63 2.40 9.88 15.27
CA ALA A 63 1.44 8.78 15.28
C ALA A 63 0.59 8.75 13.99
N MET A 64 0.10 9.91 13.53
CA MET A 64 -0.68 10.00 12.30
C MET A 64 0.14 9.72 11.05
N GLN A 65 1.40 10.17 11.00
CA GLN A 65 2.29 9.89 9.89
C GLN A 65 2.61 8.39 9.79
N HIS A 66 2.89 7.74 10.92
CA HIS A 66 3.15 6.30 10.98
C HIS A 66 1.95 5.48 10.48
N ILE A 67 0.73 5.83 10.90
CA ILE A 67 -0.50 5.19 10.42
C ILE A 67 -0.65 5.33 8.89
N ALA A 68 -0.30 6.50 8.34
CA ALA A 68 -0.37 6.74 6.90
C ALA A 68 0.68 5.92 6.12
N ASP A 69 1.88 5.79 6.67
CA ASP A 69 2.97 5.01 6.07
C ASP A 69 2.65 3.50 6.09
N ASP A 70 2.16 2.98 7.21
CA ASP A 70 1.70 1.58 7.33
C ASP A 70 0.60 1.25 6.32
N GLU A 71 -0.36 2.16 6.15
CA GLU A 71 -1.44 2.03 5.18
C GLU A 71 -0.90 2.02 3.75
N MET A 72 0.07 2.90 3.44
CA MET A 72 0.73 2.95 2.14
C MET A 72 1.47 1.64 1.83
N GLN A 73 2.29 1.15 2.76
CA GLN A 73 3.02 -0.11 2.62
C GLN A 73 2.07 -1.28 2.36
N SER A 74 0.98 -1.31 3.11
CA SER A 74 -0.05 -2.34 2.95
C SER A 74 -0.71 -2.31 1.57
N ILE A 75 -0.98 -1.11 1.02
CA ILE A 75 -1.53 -0.95 -0.34
C ILE A 75 -0.54 -1.45 -1.39
N VAL A 76 0.74 -1.04 -1.30
CA VAL A 76 1.79 -1.45 -2.25
C VAL A 76 1.98 -2.95 -2.23
N LYS A 77 2.09 -3.55 -1.04
CA LYS A 77 2.23 -5.00 -0.86
C LYS A 77 1.04 -5.76 -1.44
N ALA A 78 -0.18 -5.30 -1.20
CA ALA A 78 -1.40 -5.93 -1.73
C ALA A 78 -1.45 -5.87 -3.26
N ALA A 79 -1.08 -4.73 -3.83
CA ALA A 79 -1.01 -4.54 -5.27
C ALA A 79 0.02 -5.46 -5.93
N LEU A 80 1.25 -5.52 -5.42
CA LEU A 80 2.31 -6.38 -5.94
C LEU A 80 1.92 -7.86 -5.84
N SER A 81 1.35 -8.29 -4.71
CA SER A 81 0.87 -9.66 -4.51
C SER A 81 -0.19 -10.05 -5.56
N ARG A 82 -1.09 -9.12 -5.89
CA ARG A 82 -2.12 -9.34 -6.90
C ARG A 82 -1.52 -9.54 -8.29
N VAL A 83 -0.53 -8.74 -8.68
CA VAL A 83 0.11 -8.86 -9.99
C VAL A 83 0.88 -10.18 -10.10
N THR A 84 1.66 -10.54 -9.07
CA THR A 84 2.37 -11.84 -9.05
C THR A 84 1.42 -13.02 -9.14
N ALA A 85 0.26 -12.97 -8.47
CA ALA A 85 -0.77 -14.00 -8.58
C ALA A 85 -1.34 -14.11 -10.00
N ALA A 86 -1.61 -12.97 -10.65
CA ALA A 86 -2.10 -12.93 -12.02
C ALA A 86 -1.08 -13.47 -13.04
N GLU A 87 0.20 -13.13 -12.88
CA GLU A 87 1.31 -13.65 -13.68
C GLU A 87 1.42 -15.18 -13.54
N SER A 88 1.35 -15.68 -12.30
CA SER A 88 1.41 -17.12 -12.00
C SER A 88 0.24 -17.90 -12.61
N GLU A 89 -0.96 -17.31 -12.64
CA GLU A 89 -2.12 -17.89 -13.30
C GLU A 89 -2.00 -17.87 -14.83
N ALA A 90 -1.48 -16.77 -15.41
CA ALA A 90 -1.23 -16.66 -16.83
C ALA A 90 -0.21 -17.70 -17.31
N GLN A 91 0.86 -17.94 -16.54
CA GLN A 91 1.85 -18.96 -16.87
C GLN A 91 1.25 -20.37 -16.85
N ARG A 92 0.52 -20.71 -15.78
CA ARG A 92 -0.19 -22.01 -15.68
C ARG A 92 -1.13 -22.26 -16.86
N ARG A 93 -1.83 -21.23 -17.35
CA ARG A 93 -2.68 -21.36 -18.54
C ARG A 93 -1.89 -21.67 -19.81
N LYS A 94 -0.71 -21.07 -20.00
CA LYS A 94 0.15 -21.36 -21.15
C LYS A 94 0.70 -22.79 -21.10
N ASP A 95 1.08 -23.26 -19.93
CA ASP A 95 1.65 -24.61 -19.77
C ASP A 95 0.62 -25.74 -20.03
N VAL A 96 -0.68 -25.43 -19.94
CA VAL A 96 -1.79 -26.38 -20.17
C VAL A 96 -2.21 -26.46 -21.65
N VAL A 97 -1.85 -25.48 -22.48
CA VAL A 97 -2.20 -25.46 -23.91
C VAL A 97 -0.99 -25.94 -24.74
N PRO A 98 -1.05 -27.13 -25.37
CA PRO A 98 0.05 -27.71 -26.14
C PRO A 98 0.29 -27.01 -27.49
#